data_AF-A0A5C6NP47-F1
#
_entry.id   AF-A0A5C6NP47-F1
#
_cell.length_a   1.000
_cell.length_b   1.000
_cell.length_c   1.000
_cell.angle_alpha   90.00
_cell.angle_beta   90.00
_cell.angle_gamma   90.00
#
_symmetry.space_group_name_H-M   'P 1'
#
loop_
_entity.id
_entity.type
_entity.pdbx_description
1 polymer ?
#
loop_
_entity_poly.entity_id
_entity_poly.type
_entity_poly.pdbx_seq_one_letter_code
_entity_poly.pdbx_strand_id
1 'polypeptide(L)'
;MAGVQPPPLRTLDDFLLSSARFAVPDVRNLDRWNNRIINNLLYYQSNYFLSVLVFLILVGYFQPLQLFVGAMVVTLLFLGFVWVAENRAPIRRFRRNHPSITVFGILFTGYLFMSVLGGVAVFLFGVAFPILMVLVHASLRLRSLKNKMENRLEIIGLKRTPMGLLLEALGQEQEAGS
;
A
#
# COMPACT_ATOMS: atom_id res chain seq x y z
N MET A 1 16.54 0.62 21.56
CA MET A 1 15.61 -0.03 20.61
C MET A 1 15.37 0.95 19.48
N ALA A 2 15.78 0.65 18.25
CA ALA A 2 15.53 1.56 17.11
C ALA A 2 14.01 1.58 16.83
N GLY A 3 13.39 2.74 17.00
CA GLY A 3 11.96 2.94 16.79
C GLY A 3 11.58 2.83 15.32
N VAL A 4 10.30 2.55 15.06
CA VAL A 4 9.72 2.55 13.71
C VAL A 4 9.81 3.97 13.15
N GLN A 5 10.66 4.19 12.15
CA GLN A 5 10.82 5.50 11.50
C GLN A 5 10.47 5.40 10.02
N PRO A 6 9.57 6.26 9.50
CA PRO A 6 9.32 6.31 8.07
C PRO A 6 10.56 6.87 7.33
N PRO A 7 10.79 6.44 6.07
CA PRO A 7 11.85 7.04 5.26
C PRO A 7 11.56 8.53 5.02
N PRO A 8 12.59 9.34 4.73
CA PRO A 8 12.38 10.76 4.44
C PRO A 8 11.47 10.95 3.22
N LEU A 9 10.70 12.04 3.21
CA LEU A 9 9.85 12.40 2.09
C LEU A 9 10.72 12.67 0.85
N ARG A 10 10.43 11.99 -0.27
CA ARG A 10 11.14 12.19 -1.54
C ARG A 10 10.61 13.43 -2.25
N THR A 11 11.47 14.07 -3.02
CA THR A 11 11.11 15.27 -3.78
C THR A 11 10.00 14.96 -4.79
N LEU A 12 9.13 15.94 -5.06
CA LEU A 12 8.08 15.79 -6.07
C LEU A 12 8.67 15.54 -7.47
N ASP A 13 9.87 16.04 -7.73
CA ASP A 13 10.54 15.83 -9.01
C ASP A 13 10.94 14.37 -9.25
N ASP A 14 11.33 13.63 -8.21
CA ASP A 14 11.62 12.18 -8.28
C ASP A 14 10.35 11.33 -8.19
N PHE A 15 9.32 11.84 -7.52
CA PHE A 15 8.05 11.13 -7.34
C PHE A 15 7.17 11.18 -8.60
N LEU A 16 6.86 12.37 -9.13
CA LEU A 16 5.85 12.54 -10.19
C LEU A 16 6.30 13.32 -11.42
N LEU A 17 7.30 14.19 -11.29
CA LEU A 17 7.60 15.18 -12.33
C LEU A 17 8.76 14.74 -13.24
N SER A 18 9.69 15.63 -13.55
CA SER A 18 10.55 15.53 -14.73
C SER A 18 11.57 14.39 -14.68
N SER A 19 12.02 14.02 -13.47
CA SER A 19 12.95 12.90 -13.29
C SER A 19 12.26 11.54 -13.13
N ALA A 20 10.93 11.53 -13.03
CA ALA A 20 10.15 10.32 -12.88
C ALA A 20 10.05 9.56 -14.22
N ARG A 21 10.56 8.32 -14.21
CA ARG A 21 10.43 7.36 -15.32
C ARG A 21 9.30 6.40 -15.03
N PHE A 22 8.42 6.21 -16.01
CA PHE A 22 7.31 5.28 -15.95
C PHE A 22 7.39 4.29 -17.11
N ALA A 23 7.06 3.03 -16.86
CA ALA A 23 6.90 2.03 -17.91
C ALA A 23 5.84 1.01 -17.53
N VAL A 24 5.14 0.52 -18.54
CA VAL A 24 4.16 -0.56 -18.40
C VAL A 24 4.87 -1.79 -17.80
N PRO A 25 4.29 -2.44 -16.78
CA PRO A 25 4.88 -3.62 -16.17
C PRO A 25 4.89 -4.80 -17.15
N ASP A 26 5.89 -5.66 -16.99
CA ASP A 26 6.00 -6.90 -17.75
C ASP A 26 5.05 -7.95 -17.14
N VAL A 27 3.85 -8.08 -17.71
CA VAL A 27 2.81 -9.01 -17.25
C VAL A 27 3.20 -10.48 -17.41
N ARG A 28 4.26 -10.79 -18.17
CA ARG A 28 4.76 -12.16 -18.33
C ARG A 28 5.61 -12.61 -17.15
N ASN A 29 6.18 -11.68 -16.39
CA ASN A 29 7.00 -11.96 -15.22
C ASN A 29 6.39 -11.31 -13.97
N LEU A 30 5.41 -12.01 -13.40
CA LEU A 30 4.64 -11.55 -12.24
C LEU A 30 5.53 -11.31 -11.01
N ASP A 31 6.57 -12.10 -10.80
CA ASP A 31 7.49 -11.94 -9.67
C ASP A 31 8.29 -10.63 -9.78
N ARG A 32 8.81 -10.33 -10.98
CA ARG A 32 9.49 -9.06 -11.25
C ARG A 32 8.55 -7.87 -11.06
N TRP A 33 7.30 -8.01 -11.49
CA TRP A 33 6.30 -6.96 -11.32
C TRP A 33 5.96 -6.75 -9.84
N ASN A 34 5.72 -7.81 -9.08
CA ASN A 34 5.47 -7.73 -7.64
C ASN A 34 6.66 -7.09 -6.89
N ASN A 35 7.88 -7.53 -7.20
CA ASN A 35 9.10 -6.95 -6.65
C ASN A 35 9.21 -5.46 -6.97
N ARG A 36 8.83 -5.02 -8.17
CA ARG A 36 8.80 -3.59 -8.52
C ARG A 36 7.82 -2.83 -7.62
N ILE A 37 6.60 -3.34 -7.46
CA ILE A 37 5.57 -2.72 -6.61
C ILE A 37 6.09 -2.58 -5.17
N ILE A 38 6.52 -3.68 -4.54
CA ILE A 38 6.98 -3.71 -3.14
C ILE A 38 8.16 -2.73 -2.93
N ASN A 39 9.16 -2.76 -3.82
CA ASN A 39 10.30 -1.85 -3.74
C ASN A 39 9.89 -0.38 -3.83
N ASN A 40 8.95 -0.05 -4.73
CA ASN A 40 8.46 1.31 -4.87
C ASN A 40 7.62 1.73 -3.67
N LEU A 41 6.78 0.84 -3.13
CA LEU A 41 5.97 1.05 -1.93
C LEU A 41 6.82 1.42 -0.71
N LEU A 42 7.95 0.72 -0.51
CA LEU A 42 8.86 1.04 0.59
C LEU A 42 9.65 2.33 0.35
N TYR A 43 10.14 2.55 -0.87
CA TYR A 43 11.00 3.72 -1.16
C TYR A 43 10.23 5.06 -1.13
N TYR A 44 9.01 5.09 -1.68
CA TYR A 44 8.15 6.27 -1.74
C TYR A 44 7.07 6.28 -0.64
N GLN A 45 7.24 5.46 0.41
CA GLN A 45 6.25 5.29 1.49
C GLN A 45 5.68 6.62 2.00
N SER A 46 6.54 7.58 2.35
CA SER A 46 6.11 8.86 2.91
C SER A 46 5.33 9.70 1.90
N ASN A 47 5.69 9.64 0.62
CA ASN A 47 4.94 10.28 -0.46
C ASN A 47 3.56 9.63 -0.66
N TYR A 48 3.46 8.30 -0.56
CA TYR A 48 2.17 7.60 -0.63
C TYR A 48 1.27 7.93 0.54
N PHE A 49 1.78 7.92 1.78
CA PHE A 49 0.98 8.31 2.94
C PHE A 49 0.52 9.75 2.86
N LEU A 50 1.38 10.66 2.40
CA LEU A 50 0.97 12.05 2.17
C LEU A 50 -0.12 12.14 1.08
N SER A 51 0.02 11.40 -0.01
CA SER A 51 -0.97 11.37 -1.09
C SER A 51 -2.32 10.87 -0.58
N VAL A 52 -2.34 9.76 0.17
CA VAL A 52 -3.54 9.22 0.80
C VAL A 52 -4.15 10.24 1.77
N LEU A 53 -3.32 10.88 2.60
CA LEU A 53 -3.78 11.91 3.54
C LEU A 53 -4.46 13.08 2.82
N VAL A 54 -3.91 13.55 1.70
CA VAL A 54 -4.55 14.61 0.89
C VAL A 54 -5.94 14.19 0.42
N PHE A 55 -6.09 12.98 -0.12
CA PHE A 55 -7.41 12.47 -0.51
C PHE A 55 -8.38 12.34 0.67
N LEU A 56 -7.90 11.86 1.82
CA LEU A 56 -8.70 11.77 3.04
C LEU A 56 -9.18 13.14 3.51
N ILE A 57 -8.32 14.17 3.49
CA ILE A 57 -8.70 15.54 3.84
C ILE A 57 -9.73 16.08 2.85
N LEU A 58 -9.51 15.88 1.54
CA LEU A 58 -10.42 16.35 0.50
C LEU A 58 -11.82 15.74 0.65
N VAL A 59 -11.91 14.41 0.81
CA VAL A 59 -13.20 13.71 0.97
C VAL A 59 -13.81 14.00 2.34
N GLY A 60 -12.98 14.00 3.39
CA GLY A 60 -13.39 14.25 4.77
C GLY A 60 -13.92 15.64 5.02
N TYR A 61 -13.46 16.64 4.24
CA TYR A 61 -14.03 17.98 4.26
C TYR A 61 -15.53 17.99 3.92
N PHE A 62 -15.95 17.16 2.95
CA PHE A 62 -17.35 17.10 2.53
C PHE A 62 -18.20 16.18 3.42
N GLN A 63 -17.67 15.03 3.84
CA GLN A 63 -18.43 14.02 4.59
C GLN A 63 -17.60 13.37 5.72
N PRO A 64 -17.29 14.12 6.80
CA PRO A 64 -16.35 13.69 7.84
C PRO A 64 -16.85 12.47 8.62
N LEU A 65 -18.15 12.42 8.96
CA LEU A 65 -18.73 11.28 9.69
C LEU A 65 -18.68 10.00 8.86
N GLN A 66 -19.04 10.07 7.58
CA GLN A 66 -19.00 8.91 6.70
C GLN A 66 -17.56 8.45 6.47
N LEU A 67 -16.59 9.38 6.43
CA LEU A 67 -15.18 9.03 6.32
C LEU A 67 -14.71 8.26 7.55
N PHE A 68 -15.10 8.71 8.75
CA PHE A 68 -14.78 8.01 10.00
C PHE A 68 -15.38 6.61 10.03
N VAL A 69 -16.65 6.46 9.64
CA VAL A 69 -17.31 5.15 9.51
C VAL A 69 -16.57 4.26 8.50
N GLY A 70 -16.22 4.78 7.33
CA GLY A 70 -15.45 4.06 6.31
C GLY A 70 -14.07 3.61 6.81
N ALA A 71 -13.35 4.49 7.50
CA ALA A 71 -12.05 4.18 8.10
C ALA A 71 -12.16 3.09 9.18
N MET A 72 -13.20 3.14 10.02
CA MET A 72 -13.48 2.09 11.00
C MET A 72 -13.77 0.75 10.33
N VAL A 73 -14.65 0.71 9.33
CA VAL A 73 -14.99 -0.51 8.60
C VAL A 73 -13.74 -1.15 8.01
N VAL A 74 -12.92 -0.38 7.31
CA VAL A 74 -11.68 -0.87 6.67
C VAL A 74 -10.70 -1.39 7.72
N THR A 75 -10.52 -0.66 8.81
CA THR A 75 -9.60 -1.03 9.89
C THR A 75 -10.02 -2.33 10.56
N LEU A 76 -11.30 -2.47 10.90
CA LEU A 76 -11.85 -3.69 11.50
C LEU A 76 -11.76 -4.89 10.56
N LEU A 77 -12.07 -4.70 9.27
CA LEU A 77 -11.92 -5.75 8.27
C LEU A 77 -10.47 -6.19 8.11
N PHE A 78 -9.53 -5.24 8.07
CA PHE A 78 -8.11 -5.53 7.94
C PHE A 78 -7.58 -6.27 9.19
N LEU A 79 -7.86 -5.76 10.39
CA LEU A 79 -7.42 -6.40 11.64
C LEU A 79 -8.05 -7.78 11.83
N GLY A 80 -9.35 -7.91 11.56
CA GLY A 80 -10.05 -9.19 11.60
C GLY A 80 -9.45 -10.19 10.62
N PHE A 81 -9.15 -9.77 9.39
CA PHE A 81 -8.48 -10.61 8.40
C PHE A 81 -7.07 -11.03 8.86
N VAL A 82 -6.26 -10.11 9.37
CA VAL A 82 -4.91 -10.41 9.88
C VAL A 82 -4.99 -11.41 11.03
N TRP A 83 -5.90 -11.19 11.99
CA TRP A 83 -6.13 -12.10 13.10
C TRP A 83 -6.52 -13.50 12.61
N VAL A 84 -7.47 -13.61 11.68
CA VAL A 84 -7.86 -14.91 11.10
C VAL A 84 -6.67 -15.58 10.39
N ALA A 85 -5.89 -14.82 9.62
CA ALA A 85 -4.73 -15.32 8.90
C ALA A 85 -3.61 -15.81 9.85
N GLU A 86 -3.40 -15.17 10.99
CA GLU A 86 -2.44 -15.63 11.99
C GLU A 86 -2.87 -16.95 12.65
N ASN A 87 -4.17 -17.10 12.92
CA ASN A 87 -4.73 -18.27 13.60
C ASN A 87 -5.00 -19.46 12.66
N ARG A 88 -5.12 -19.24 11.35
CA ARG A 88 -5.49 -20.27 10.36
C ARG A 88 -4.44 -20.40 9.26
N ALA A 89 -3.66 -21.49 9.30
CA ALA A 89 -2.61 -21.77 8.32
C ALA A 89 -3.05 -21.76 6.83
N PRO A 90 -4.27 -22.20 6.44
CA PRO A 90 -4.73 -22.06 5.05
C PRO A 90 -4.86 -20.59 4.62
N ILE A 91 -5.37 -19.73 5.49
CA ILE A 91 -5.61 -18.31 5.19
C ILE A 91 -4.28 -17.55 5.16
N ARG A 92 -3.35 -17.89 6.07
CA ARG A 92 -1.97 -17.38 6.01
C ARG A 92 -1.30 -17.67 4.67
N ARG A 93 -1.42 -18.90 4.17
CA ARG A 93 -0.86 -19.32 2.88
C ARG A 93 -1.55 -18.62 1.72
N PHE A 94 -2.87 -18.51 1.75
CA PHE A 94 -3.63 -17.81 0.73
C PHE A 94 -3.20 -16.34 0.60
N ARG A 95 -3.10 -15.64 1.73
CA ARG A 95 -2.64 -14.25 1.79
C ARG A 95 -1.26 -14.05 1.16
N ARG A 96 -0.32 -14.96 1.47
CA ARG A 96 1.06 -14.92 0.96
C ARG A 96 1.12 -15.20 -0.55
N ASN A 97 0.34 -16.17 -1.02
CA ASN A 97 0.35 -16.59 -2.43
C ASN A 97 -0.47 -15.64 -3.33
N HIS A 98 -1.50 -14.99 -2.77
CA HIS A 98 -2.43 -14.14 -3.51
C HIS A 98 -2.68 -12.80 -2.78
N PRO A 99 -1.65 -11.96 -2.62
CA PRO A 99 -1.74 -10.70 -1.89
C PRO A 99 -2.70 -9.70 -2.56
N SER A 100 -2.70 -9.62 -3.89
CA SER A 100 -3.58 -8.76 -4.66
C SER A 100 -5.05 -9.18 -4.52
N ILE A 101 -5.33 -10.49 -4.59
CA ILE A 101 -6.68 -11.04 -4.35
C ILE A 101 -7.12 -10.74 -2.92
N THR A 102 -6.19 -10.83 -1.95
CA THR A 102 -6.47 -10.50 -0.56
C THR A 102 -6.87 -9.04 -0.38
N VAL A 103 -6.09 -8.11 -0.92
CA VAL A 103 -6.40 -6.67 -0.85
C VAL A 103 -7.73 -6.38 -1.55
N PHE A 104 -7.95 -6.95 -2.74
CA PHE A 104 -9.22 -6.81 -3.45
C PHE A 104 -10.40 -7.37 -2.63
N GLY A 105 -10.23 -8.53 -1.99
CA GLY A 105 -11.26 -9.11 -1.12
C GLY A 105 -11.60 -8.23 0.07
N ILE A 106 -10.62 -7.62 0.73
CA ILE A 106 -10.85 -6.67 1.83
C ILE A 106 -11.61 -5.43 1.34
N LEU A 107 -11.19 -4.86 0.19
CA LEU A 107 -11.86 -3.69 -0.40
C LEU A 107 -13.27 -4.01 -0.88
N PHE A 108 -13.48 -5.18 -1.47
CA PHE A 108 -14.79 -5.63 -1.95
C PHE A 108 -15.74 -5.86 -0.77
N THR A 109 -15.30 -6.54 0.28
CA THR A 109 -16.09 -6.68 1.51
C THR A 109 -16.37 -5.32 2.13
N GLY A 110 -15.39 -4.41 2.19
CA GLY A 110 -15.57 -3.05 2.66
C GLY A 110 -16.63 -2.28 1.85
N TYR A 111 -16.62 -2.43 0.53
CA TYR A 111 -17.65 -1.87 -0.35
C TYR A 111 -19.05 -2.39 -0.02
N LEU A 112 -19.20 -3.70 0.23
CA LEU A 112 -20.49 -4.28 0.62
C LEU A 112 -20.98 -3.76 1.98
N PHE A 113 -20.10 -3.55 2.96
CA PHE A 113 -20.50 -2.92 4.22
C PHE A 113 -20.91 -1.47 4.01
N MET A 114 -20.15 -0.73 3.21
CA MET A 114 -20.41 0.69 2.95
C MET A 114 -21.65 0.93 2.07
N SER A 115 -22.07 -0.07 1.29
CA SER A 115 -23.34 -0.02 0.55
C SER A 115 -24.55 -0.09 1.47
N VAL A 116 -24.47 -0.88 2.54
CA VAL A 116 -25.51 -0.94 3.59
C VAL A 116 -25.51 0.34 4.44
N LEU A 117 -24.33 0.90 4.74
CA LEU A 117 -24.18 2.10 5.57
C LEU A 117 -24.40 3.42 4.81
N GLY A 118 -24.64 3.38 3.49
CA GLY A 118 -24.90 4.57 2.68
C GLY A 118 -23.69 5.46 2.38
N GLY A 119 -22.46 4.97 2.59
CA GLY A 119 -21.22 5.74 2.44
C GLY A 119 -20.33 5.27 1.29
N VAL A 120 -20.90 4.67 0.25
CA VAL A 120 -20.16 4.08 -0.88
C VAL A 120 -19.24 5.08 -1.56
N ALA A 121 -19.72 6.30 -1.86
CA ALA A 121 -18.91 7.31 -2.53
C ALA A 121 -17.68 7.69 -1.69
N VAL A 122 -17.85 7.87 -0.39
CA VAL A 122 -16.76 8.18 0.54
C VAL A 122 -15.77 7.04 0.63
N PHE A 123 -16.24 5.79 0.66
CA PHE A 123 -15.36 4.63 0.62
C PHE A 123 -14.56 4.54 -0.69
N LEU A 124 -15.23 4.72 -1.83
CA LEU A 124 -14.59 4.64 -3.14
C LEU A 124 -13.55 5.75 -3.32
N PHE A 125 -13.89 7.01 -3.04
CA PHE A 125 -12.99 8.15 -3.27
C PHE A 125 -12.01 8.40 -2.12
N GLY A 126 -12.39 8.09 -0.88
CA GLY A 126 -11.56 8.32 0.31
C GLY A 126 -10.63 7.16 0.64
N VAL A 127 -10.96 5.93 0.24
CA VAL A 127 -10.17 4.73 0.58
C VAL A 127 -9.70 3.97 -0.67
N ALA A 128 -10.63 3.49 -1.50
CA ALA A 128 -10.27 2.60 -2.60
C ALA A 128 -9.45 3.31 -3.70
N PHE A 129 -9.84 4.53 -4.06
CA PHE A 129 -9.18 5.32 -5.10
C PHE A 129 -7.74 5.74 -4.70
N PRO A 130 -7.47 6.23 -3.48
CA PRO A 130 -6.10 6.50 -3.04
C PRO A 130 -5.22 5.26 -3.06
N ILE A 131 -5.72 4.11 -2.60
CA ILE A 131 -4.98 2.84 -2.66
C ILE A 131 -4.69 2.45 -4.12
N LEU A 132 -5.69 2.57 -5.01
CA LEU A 132 -5.51 2.31 -6.43
C LEU A 132 -4.42 3.20 -7.03
N MET A 133 -4.44 4.51 -6.75
CA MET A 133 -3.44 5.46 -7.24
C MET A 133 -2.03 5.11 -6.74
N VAL A 134 -1.89 4.73 -5.48
CA VAL A 134 -0.62 4.25 -4.91
C VAL A 134 -0.12 3.00 -5.66
N LEU A 135 -0.99 2.01 -5.89
CA LEU A 135 -0.63 0.77 -6.59
C LEU A 135 -0.30 1.00 -8.06
N VAL A 136 -1.05 1.86 -8.75
CA VAL A 136 -0.78 2.25 -10.14
C VAL A 136 0.58 2.94 -10.24
N HIS A 137 0.84 3.91 -9.36
CA HIS A 137 2.14 4.58 -9.32
C HIS A 137 3.28 3.59 -9.02
N ALA A 138 3.13 2.75 -7.99
CA ALA A 138 4.13 1.75 -7.62
C ALA A 138 4.38 0.71 -8.72
N SER A 139 3.35 0.38 -9.52
CA SER A 139 3.42 -0.53 -10.66
C SER A 139 4.20 0.07 -11.84
N LEU A 140 3.91 1.33 -12.17
CA LEU A 140 4.46 2.00 -13.35
C LEU A 140 5.86 2.59 -13.11
N ARG A 141 6.19 3.00 -11.89
CA ARG A 141 7.45 3.71 -11.59
C ARG A 141 8.67 2.81 -11.83
N LEU A 142 9.59 3.29 -12.68
CA LEU A 142 10.90 2.70 -12.94
C LEU A 142 11.99 3.33 -12.08
N ARG A 143 12.70 2.54 -11.29
CA ARG A 143 13.78 3.06 -10.46
C ARG A 143 15.05 3.35 -11.27
N SER A 144 15.70 4.50 -11.03
CA SER A 144 17.03 4.81 -11.59
C SER A 144 18.11 3.91 -10.94
N LEU A 145 19.20 3.64 -11.65
CA LEU A 145 20.33 2.83 -11.11
C LEU A 145 20.98 3.48 -9.87
N LYS A 146 21.00 4.82 -9.81
CA LYS A 146 21.49 5.60 -8.65
C LYS A 146 20.63 5.35 -7.42
N ASN A 147 19.30 5.34 -7.61
CA ASN A 147 18.35 5.06 -6.54
C ASN A 147 18.48 3.59 -6.07
N LYS A 148 18.92 2.64 -6.93
CA LYS A 148 19.10 1.22 -6.55
C LYS A 148 20.25 1.01 -5.55
N MET A 149 21.29 1.84 -5.60
CA MET A 149 22.44 1.78 -4.68
C MET A 149 22.10 2.37 -3.31
N GLU A 150 21.43 3.53 -3.25
CA GLU A 150 20.90 4.07 -1.99
C GLU A 150 19.94 3.08 -1.30
N ASN A 151 19.19 2.29 -2.08
CA ASN A 151 18.32 1.24 -1.56
C ASN A 151 19.07 0.19 -0.74
N ARG A 152 20.26 -0.26 -1.18
CA ARG A 152 21.00 -1.33 -0.50
C ARG A 152 21.37 -0.95 0.94
N LEU A 153 21.60 0.35 1.19
CA LEU A 153 21.90 0.90 2.52
C LEU A 153 20.63 1.13 3.37
N GLU A 154 19.52 1.53 2.75
CA GLU A 154 18.22 1.68 3.44
C GLU A 154 17.51 0.34 3.72
N ILE A 155 17.77 -0.71 2.91
CA ILE A 155 17.15 -2.05 3.00
C ILE A 155 17.34 -2.70 4.39
N ILE A 156 18.43 -2.38 5.08
CA ILE A 156 18.73 -2.91 6.42
C ILE A 156 17.77 -2.33 7.48
N GLY A 157 17.19 -1.15 7.26
CA GLY A 157 16.18 -0.51 8.12
C GLY A 157 14.73 -0.63 7.64
N LEU A 158 14.49 -1.04 6.39
CA LEU A 158 13.18 -1.02 5.74
C LEU A 158 12.16 -2.04 6.30
N LYS A 159 12.60 -3.09 6.99
CA LYS A 159 11.69 -3.99 7.72
C LYS A 159 11.01 -3.31 8.92
N ARG A 160 11.49 -2.14 9.37
CA ARG A 160 10.95 -1.40 10.52
C ARG A 160 10.24 -0.10 10.14
N THR A 161 9.66 -0.02 8.95
CA THR A 161 8.81 1.11 8.55
C THR A 161 7.33 0.73 8.60
N PRO A 162 6.39 1.68 8.76
CA PRO A 162 4.96 1.37 8.73
C PRO A 162 4.52 0.62 7.46
N MET A 163 5.05 0.96 6.28
CA MET A 163 4.73 0.21 5.06
C MET A 163 5.37 -1.19 5.06
N GLY A 164 6.57 -1.34 5.62
CA GLY A 164 7.20 -2.65 5.83
C GLY A 164 6.35 -3.56 6.69
N LEU A 165 5.82 -3.04 7.81
CA LEU A 165 4.90 -3.78 8.68
C LEU A 165 3.57 -4.11 7.99
N LEU A 166 3.02 -3.19 7.20
CA LEU A 166 1.81 -3.46 6.41
C LEU A 166 2.04 -4.56 5.37
N LEU A 167 3.17 -4.53 4.68
CA LEU A 167 3.54 -5.55 3.70
C LEU A 167 3.80 -6.91 4.36
N GLU A 168 4.46 -6.94 5.51
CA GLU A 168 4.63 -8.15 6.33
C GLU A 168 3.26 -8.71 6.79
N ALA A 169 2.35 -7.84 7.25
CA ALA A 169 0.98 -8.22 7.59
C ALA A 169 0.19 -8.74 6.39
N LEU A 170 0.55 -8.33 5.16
CA LEU A 170 0.02 -8.88 3.91
C LEU A 170 0.81 -10.11 3.41
N GLY A 171 1.80 -10.59 4.15
CA GLY A 171 2.66 -11.72 3.76
C GLY A 171 3.59 -11.41 2.59
N GLN A 172 3.84 -10.13 2.30
CA GLN A 172 4.73 -9.62 1.25
C GLN A 172 6.03 -9.09 1.85
N GLU A 173 6.73 -9.94 2.61
CA GLU A 173 8.05 -9.58 3.11
C GLU A 173 9.02 -9.34 1.94
N GLN A 174 9.75 -8.24 2.02
CA GLN A 174 10.88 -8.03 1.12
C GLN A 174 11.99 -9.00 1.51
N GLU A 175 12.24 -10.01 0.68
CA GLU A 175 13.41 -10.87 0.82
C GLU A 175 14.65 -9.99 0.70
N ALA A 176 15.39 -9.87 1.80
CA ALA A 176 16.62 -9.10 1.85
C ALA A 176 17.68 -9.82 1.02
N GLY A 177 17.70 -9.56 -0.29
CA GLY A 177 18.75 -10.08 -1.18
C GLY A 177 18.23 -10.67 -2.49
N SER A 178 17.97 -9.79 -3.47
CA SER A 178 18.16 -10.08 -4.90
C SER A 178 18.88 -8.89 -5.53
#